data_AF-A0A9X1CZ88-F1
#
_entry.id   AF-A0A9X1CZ88-F1
#
_cell.length_a   1.000
_cell.length_b   1.000
_cell.length_c   1.000
_cell.angle_alpha   90.00
_cell.angle_beta   90.00
_cell.angle_gamma   90.00
#
_symmetry.space_group_name_H-M   'P 1'
#
loop_
_entity.id
_entity.type
_entity.pdbx_description
1 polymer ?
#
loop_
_entity_poly.entity_id
_entity_poly.type
_entity_poly.pdbx_seq_one_letter_code
_entity_poly.pdbx_strand_id
1 'polypeptide(L)'
;MDARKFFIAGTIRLISLALNFTLWLAIFMSLAWGIRHRPAQPYAEGDEISSLFAVAVRNAQGEIQAQPLNRWKSSETLVREDTVLRDREGIYLQLTRLPPDTFELFYASNRLDANAFMTARYRIAADNKVIPVSFKVWSVAHGFWAFLLSFPVFVLVKRLMSRWRLGREKQPALQNKP
;
A
#
# COMPACT_ATOMS: atom_id res chain seq x y z
N MET A 1 44.31 11.98 -25.30
CA MET A 1 42.87 11.71 -25.49
C MET A 1 42.15 13.05 -25.47
N ASP A 2 41.46 13.45 -26.55
CA ASP A 2 40.87 14.79 -26.67
C ASP A 2 39.88 15.09 -25.54
N ALA A 3 40.06 16.23 -24.85
CA ALA A 3 39.17 16.68 -23.79
C ALA A 3 37.70 16.73 -24.24
N ARG A 4 37.45 17.07 -25.51
CA ARG A 4 36.13 17.05 -26.15
C ARG A 4 35.49 15.66 -26.20
N LYS A 5 36.28 14.61 -26.49
CA LYS A 5 35.79 13.22 -26.51
C LYS A 5 35.51 12.71 -25.10
N PHE A 6 36.31 13.09 -24.11
CA PHE A 6 36.07 12.77 -22.71
C PHE A 6 34.79 13.44 -22.19
N PHE A 7 34.56 14.72 -22.52
CA PHE A 7 33.36 15.45 -22.12
C PHE A 7 32.09 14.84 -22.74
N ILE A 8 32.09 14.57 -24.05
CA ILE A 8 30.96 13.93 -24.75
C ILE A 8 30.66 12.54 -24.19
N ALA A 9 31.68 11.71 -23.98
CA ALA A 9 31.51 10.37 -23.40
C ALA A 9 30.99 10.43 -21.96
N GLY A 10 31.46 11.40 -21.17
CA GLY A 10 30.98 11.67 -19.81
C GLY A 10 29.51 12.06 -19.80
N THR A 11 29.10 13.01 -20.65
CA THR A 11 27.70 13.46 -20.76
C THR A 11 26.77 12.33 -21.20
N ILE A 12 27.17 11.51 -22.18
CA ILE A 12 26.37 10.37 -22.63
C ILE A 12 26.19 9.34 -21.50
N ARG A 13 27.26 9.07 -20.73
CA ARG A 13 27.18 8.16 -19.58
C ARG A 13 26.26 8.70 -18.49
N LEU A 14 26.33 10.00 -18.18
CA LEU A 14 25.46 10.65 -17.22
C LEU A 14 23.98 10.62 -17.65
N ILE A 15 23.69 10.94 -18.92
CA ILE A 15 22.32 10.87 -19.46
C ILE A 15 21.80 9.43 -19.39
N SER A 16 22.62 8.46 -19.79
CA SER A 16 22.24 7.04 -19.70
C SER A 16 21.96 6.63 -18.26
N LEU A 17 22.81 7.02 -17.31
CA LEU A 17 22.60 6.74 -15.89
C LEU A 17 21.31 7.36 -15.38
N ALA A 18 21.07 8.64 -15.69
CA ALA A 18 19.86 9.35 -15.32
C ALA A 18 18.61 8.67 -15.88
N LEU A 19 18.61 8.28 -17.16
CA LEU A 19 17.48 7.56 -17.78
C LEU A 19 17.21 6.20 -17.11
N ASN A 20 18.26 5.43 -16.81
CA ASN A 20 18.10 4.14 -16.10
C ASN A 20 17.54 4.37 -14.69
N PHE A 21 18.01 5.40 -13.99
CA PHE A 21 17.53 5.76 -12.66
C PHE A 21 16.06 6.21 -12.69
N THR A 22 15.68 7.08 -13.63
CA THR A 22 14.29 7.53 -13.81
C THR A 22 13.36 6.37 -14.13
N LEU A 23 13.78 5.44 -15.01
CA LEU A 23 12.97 4.25 -15.33
C LEU A 23 12.78 3.35 -14.11
N TRP A 24 13.84 3.11 -13.34
CA TRP A 24 13.75 2.32 -12.12
C TRP A 24 12.86 3.00 -11.06
N LEU A 25 13.00 4.31 -10.88
CA LEU A 25 12.15 5.09 -9.97
C LEU A 25 10.68 5.03 -10.37
N ALA A 26 10.37 5.11 -11.67
CA ALA A 26 9.01 4.99 -12.17
C ALA A 26 8.40 3.60 -11.86
N ILE A 27 9.19 2.53 -12.02
CA ILE A 27 8.77 1.16 -11.67
C ILE A 27 8.50 1.06 -10.16
N PHE A 28 9.41 1.57 -9.33
CA PHE A 28 9.22 1.60 -7.88
C PHE A 28 7.94 2.35 -7.48
N MET A 29 7.74 3.56 -8.01
CA MET A 29 6.55 4.36 -7.73
C MET A 29 5.27 3.66 -8.18
N SER A 30 5.29 2.99 -9.34
CA SER A 30 4.15 2.21 -9.84
C SER A 30 3.82 1.02 -8.92
N LEU A 31 4.83 0.28 -8.45
CA LEU A 31 4.65 -0.82 -7.50
C LEU A 31 4.11 -0.34 -6.15
N ALA A 32 4.73 0.70 -5.58
CA ALA A 32 4.30 1.29 -4.32
C ALA A 32 2.86 1.82 -4.41
N TRP A 33 2.52 2.49 -5.52
CA TRP A 33 1.17 2.96 -5.80
C TRP A 33 0.17 1.79 -5.87
N GLY A 34 0.51 0.74 -6.62
CA GLY A 34 -0.33 -0.44 -6.79
C GLY A 34 -0.60 -1.16 -5.48
N ILE A 35 0.40 -1.30 -4.61
CA ILE A 35 0.23 -1.93 -3.28
C ILE A 35 -0.65 -1.04 -2.39
N ARG A 36 -0.43 0.28 -2.39
CA ARG A 36 -1.22 1.23 -1.59
C ARG A 36 -2.70 1.24 -1.98
N HIS A 37 -3.01 1.12 -3.27
CA HIS A 37 -4.38 1.20 -3.78
C HIS A 37 -5.07 -0.15 -3.91
N ARG A 38 -4.48 -1.24 -3.40
CA ARG A 38 -5.21 -2.51 -3.33
C ARG A 38 -6.50 -2.34 -2.52
N PRO A 39 -7.62 -2.94 -2.98
CA PRO A 39 -8.85 -2.93 -2.21
C PRO A 39 -8.63 -3.62 -0.86
N ALA A 40 -9.45 -3.25 0.13
CA ALA A 40 -9.48 -3.98 1.39
C ALA A 40 -9.86 -5.44 1.11
N GLN A 41 -9.19 -6.38 1.77
CA GLN A 41 -9.53 -7.79 1.65
C GLN A 41 -10.90 -8.00 2.31
N PRO A 42 -11.91 -8.52 1.59
CA PRO A 42 -13.17 -8.88 2.20
C PRO A 42 -12.97 -10.11 3.08
N TYR A 43 -13.67 -10.18 4.21
CA TYR A 43 -13.78 -11.41 4.98
C TYR A 43 -15.02 -12.20 4.55
N ALA A 44 -14.84 -13.49 4.33
CA ALA A 44 -15.90 -14.47 4.20
C ALA A 44 -16.22 -15.11 5.55
N GLU A 45 -17.36 -15.79 5.60
CA GLU A 45 -17.77 -16.56 6.77
C GLU A 45 -16.79 -17.73 7.00
N GLY A 46 -16.20 -17.79 8.19
CA GLY A 46 -15.20 -18.81 8.54
C GLY A 46 -13.74 -18.40 8.30
N ASP A 47 -13.47 -17.22 7.73
CA ASP A 47 -12.10 -16.73 7.58
C ASP A 47 -11.45 -16.44 8.93
N GLU A 48 -10.16 -16.76 9.03
CA GLU A 48 -9.35 -16.36 10.18
C GLU A 48 -9.20 -14.84 10.22
N ILE A 49 -9.72 -14.23 11.29
CA ILE A 49 -9.65 -12.79 11.48
C ILE A 49 -8.21 -12.40 11.84
N SER A 50 -7.66 -11.44 11.11
CA SER A 50 -6.33 -10.90 11.41
C SER A 50 -6.23 -10.40 12.85
N SER A 51 -5.11 -10.71 13.51
CA SER A 51 -4.80 -10.21 14.86
C SER A 51 -4.66 -8.69 14.92
N LEU A 52 -4.48 -8.03 13.77
CA LEU A 52 -4.44 -6.58 13.62
C LEU A 52 -5.82 -5.96 13.40
N PHE A 53 -6.86 -6.78 13.21
CA PHE A 53 -8.23 -6.29 13.07
C PHE A 53 -8.67 -5.61 14.36
N ALA A 54 -8.96 -4.31 14.30
CA ALA A 54 -9.38 -3.53 15.45
C ALA A 54 -10.81 -2.99 15.29
N VAL A 55 -11.45 -2.79 16.43
CA VAL A 55 -12.77 -2.19 16.58
C VAL A 55 -12.67 -0.96 17.46
N ALA A 56 -13.59 -0.01 17.27
CA ALA A 56 -13.66 1.18 18.11
C ALA A 56 -14.43 0.83 19.37
N VAL A 57 -13.76 0.96 20.51
CA VAL A 57 -14.36 0.67 21.82
C VAL A 57 -14.21 1.87 22.74
N ARG A 58 -15.17 2.02 23.63
CA ARG A 58 -15.14 2.94 24.76
C ARG A 58 -14.71 2.15 25.99
N ASN A 59 -13.59 2.55 26.59
CA ASN A 59 -13.08 1.93 27.82
C ASN A 59 -13.94 2.33 29.04
N ALA A 60 -13.63 1.76 30.21
CA ALA A 60 -14.34 2.05 31.46
C ALA A 60 -14.20 3.51 31.91
N GLN A 61 -13.15 4.20 31.48
CA GLN A 61 -12.89 5.62 31.74
C GLN A 61 -13.64 6.53 30.76
N GLY A 62 -14.36 5.97 29.79
CA GLY A 62 -15.12 6.71 28.78
C GLY A 62 -14.31 7.13 27.56
N GLU A 63 -13.02 6.79 27.48
CA GLU A 63 -12.15 7.11 26.35
C GLU A 63 -12.36 6.14 25.20
N ILE A 64 -12.34 6.65 23.98
CA ILE A 64 -12.50 5.85 22.77
C ILE A 64 -11.12 5.49 22.22
N GLN A 65 -10.91 4.21 21.94
CA GLN A 65 -9.68 3.69 21.38
C GLN A 65 -9.94 2.61 20.33
N ALA A 66 -8.97 2.38 19.45
CA ALA A 66 -8.96 1.24 18.55
C ALA A 66 -8.40 0.03 19.31
N GLN A 67 -9.24 -0.97 19.58
CA GLN A 67 -8.86 -2.18 20.29
C GLN A 67 -8.84 -3.37 19.32
N PRO A 68 -7.73 -4.13 19.23
CA PRO A 68 -7.70 -5.37 18.48
C PRO A 68 -8.83 -6.31 18.94
N LEU A 69 -9.59 -6.87 18.01
CA LEU A 69 -10.78 -7.66 18.31
C LEU A 69 -10.47 -8.89 19.18
N ASN A 70 -9.30 -9.50 18.97
CA ASN A 70 -8.80 -10.62 19.79
C ASN A 70 -8.42 -10.23 21.24
N ARG A 71 -8.32 -8.93 21.55
CA ARG A 71 -8.02 -8.37 22.87
C ARG A 71 -9.17 -7.55 23.43
N TRP A 72 -10.31 -7.51 22.75
CA TRP A 72 -11.49 -6.80 23.22
C TRP A 72 -12.02 -7.46 24.50
N LYS A 73 -12.31 -6.64 25.50
CA LYS A 73 -12.84 -7.10 26.80
C LYS A 73 -14.34 -6.84 26.88
N SER A 74 -15.07 -7.71 27.56
CA SER A 74 -16.52 -7.54 27.79
C SER A 74 -16.88 -6.29 28.58
N SER A 75 -15.94 -5.70 29.33
CA SER A 75 -16.11 -4.42 30.03
C SER A 75 -16.06 -3.19 29.12
N GLU A 76 -15.64 -3.34 27.87
CA GLU A 76 -15.51 -2.26 26.89
C GLU A 76 -16.72 -2.23 25.97
N THR A 77 -17.27 -1.04 25.73
CA THR A 77 -18.49 -0.87 24.93
C THR A 77 -18.15 -0.52 23.49
N LEU A 78 -18.76 -1.19 22.52
CA LEU A 78 -18.56 -0.85 21.10
C LEU A 78 -19.11 0.55 20.79
N VAL A 79 -18.31 1.36 20.11
CA VAL A 79 -18.75 2.70 19.66
C VAL A 79 -19.61 2.54 18.40
N ARG A 80 -20.78 3.19 18.40
CA ARG A 80 -21.78 3.12 17.32
C ARG A 80 -22.07 4.47 16.67
N GLU A 81 -21.31 5.49 17.03
CA GLU A 81 -21.49 6.88 16.61
C GLU A 81 -20.28 7.38 15.84
N ASP A 82 -20.50 8.27 14.87
CA ASP A 82 -19.42 8.88 14.10
C ASP A 82 -18.48 9.62 15.04
N THR A 83 -17.20 9.24 15.00
CA THR A 83 -16.21 9.72 15.95
C THR A 83 -14.93 10.05 15.22
N VAL A 84 -14.36 11.23 15.47
CA VAL A 84 -13.02 11.60 15.00
C VAL A 84 -12.19 12.02 16.21
N LEU A 85 -11.06 11.33 16.41
CA LEU A 85 -10.10 11.62 17.46
C LEU A 85 -8.74 11.85 16.82
N ARG A 86 -8.11 12.93 17.27
CA ARG A 86 -6.74 13.24 16.90
C ARG A 86 -6.00 13.60 18.17
N ASP A 87 -5.07 12.72 18.53
CA ASP A 87 -4.25 12.90 19.70
C ASP A 87 -2.99 13.73 19.38
N ARG A 88 -2.42 14.39 20.40
CA ARG A 88 -1.17 15.16 20.25
C ARG A 88 0.01 14.27 19.86
N GLU A 89 -0.07 13.00 20.24
CA GLU A 89 0.85 11.91 20.02
C GLU A 89 0.82 11.39 18.57
N GLY A 90 0.00 12.00 17.71
CA GLY A 90 -0.12 11.63 16.29
C GLY A 90 -0.93 10.35 16.07
N ILE A 91 -1.83 10.03 17.00
CA ILE A 91 -2.86 9.00 16.80
C ILE A 91 -4.05 9.67 16.13
N TYR A 92 -4.47 9.12 15.00
CA TYR A 92 -5.68 9.53 14.30
C TYR A 92 -6.63 8.35 14.21
N LEU A 93 -7.80 8.50 14.80
CA LEU A 93 -8.86 7.51 14.77
C LEU A 93 -10.11 8.18 14.20
N GLN A 94 -10.66 7.61 13.14
CA GLN A 94 -11.92 8.02 12.58
C GLN A 94 -12.82 6.79 12.47
N LEU A 95 -13.96 6.85 13.15
CA LEU A 95 -15.05 5.89 13.00
C LEU A 95 -16.15 6.54 12.18
N THR A 96 -16.55 5.88 11.10
CA THR A 96 -17.63 6.32 10.21
C THR A 96 -18.68 5.22 10.12
N ARG A 97 -19.92 5.56 10.45
CA ARG A 97 -21.07 4.69 10.36
C ARG A 97 -21.54 4.62 8.90
N LEU A 98 -21.62 3.40 8.41
CA LEU A 98 -22.14 3.05 7.09
C LEU A 98 -23.50 2.32 7.30
N PRO A 99 -24.62 2.83 6.74
CA PRO A 99 -25.93 2.22 6.96
C PRO A 99 -26.02 0.75 6.51
N PRO A 100 -26.85 -0.09 7.17
CA PRO A 100 -27.63 0.20 8.39
C PRO A 100 -26.86 0.01 9.71
N ASP A 101 -25.90 -0.92 9.77
CA ASP A 101 -25.12 -1.25 11.00
C ASP A 101 -23.65 -1.58 10.69
N THR A 102 -23.14 -1.03 9.60
CA THR A 102 -21.73 -1.19 9.21
C THR A 102 -20.94 -0.02 9.75
N PHE A 103 -19.69 -0.25 10.11
CA PHE A 103 -18.79 0.73 10.66
C PHE A 103 -17.45 0.59 9.96
N GLU A 104 -16.88 1.72 9.57
CA GLU A 104 -15.54 1.82 9.05
C GLU A 104 -14.67 2.54 10.06
N LEU A 105 -13.70 1.81 10.60
CA LEU A 105 -12.67 2.33 11.46
C LEU A 105 -11.40 2.58 10.65
N PHE A 106 -11.04 3.84 10.51
CA PHE A 106 -9.73 4.27 10.06
C PHE A 106 -8.86 4.58 11.28
N TYR A 107 -7.70 3.93 11.37
CA TYR A 107 -6.76 4.12 12.46
C TYR A 107 -5.35 4.32 11.89
N ALA A 108 -4.73 5.45 12.21
CA ALA A 108 -3.34 5.73 11.88
C ALA A 108 -2.62 6.15 13.17
N SER A 109 -1.40 5.65 13.37
CA SER A 109 -0.61 6.01 14.53
C SER A 109 0.84 6.16 14.15
N ASN A 110 1.39 7.35 14.43
CA ASN A 110 2.82 7.60 14.29
C ASN A 110 3.67 6.70 15.21
N ARG A 111 3.10 6.05 16.24
CA ARG A 111 3.81 5.10 17.11
C ARG A 111 4.02 3.74 16.45
N LEU A 112 3.10 3.30 15.59
CA LEU A 112 3.24 2.03 14.88
C LEU A 112 4.25 2.19 13.74
N ASP A 113 4.14 3.30 12.99
CA ASP A 113 5.02 3.72 11.89
C ASP A 113 4.47 5.03 11.32
N ALA A 114 5.34 6.00 10.96
CA ALA A 114 4.96 7.36 10.57
C ALA A 114 4.03 7.45 9.34
N ASN A 115 3.85 6.35 8.61
CA ASN A 115 2.88 6.26 7.51
C ASN A 115 1.93 5.07 7.63
N ALA A 116 1.99 4.26 8.69
CA ALA A 116 1.09 3.11 8.81
C ALA A 116 -0.34 3.55 9.12
N PHE A 117 -1.27 2.93 8.39
CA PHE A 117 -2.69 3.09 8.64
C PHE A 117 -3.41 1.76 8.44
N MET A 118 -4.51 1.63 9.15
CA MET A 118 -5.40 0.49 9.14
C MET A 118 -6.80 0.99 8.82
N THR A 119 -7.51 0.23 8.00
CA THR A 119 -8.94 0.41 7.75
C THR A 119 -9.62 -0.92 8.00
N ALA A 120 -10.52 -0.94 8.98
CA ALA A 120 -11.33 -2.10 9.31
C ALA A 120 -12.80 -1.76 9.10
N ARG A 121 -13.49 -2.55 8.30
CA ARG A 121 -14.93 -2.46 8.15
C ARG A 121 -15.57 -3.67 8.83
N TYR A 122 -16.55 -3.42 9.67
CA TYR A 122 -17.28 -4.46 10.39
C TYR A 122 -18.74 -4.07 10.55
N ARG A 123 -19.60 -5.07 10.73
CA ARG A 123 -20.98 -4.91 11.13
C ARG A 123 -21.13 -5.24 12.61
N ILE A 124 -21.90 -4.45 13.34
CA ILE A 124 -22.27 -4.78 14.72
C ILE A 124 -23.69 -5.34 14.71
N ALA A 125 -23.84 -6.62 15.06
CA ALA A 125 -25.14 -7.26 15.13
C ALA A 125 -25.95 -6.79 16.35
N ALA A 126 -27.25 -7.13 16.38
CA ALA A 126 -28.17 -6.78 17.47
C ALA A 126 -27.73 -7.39 18.82
N ASP A 127 -27.04 -8.52 18.79
CA ASP A 127 -26.47 -9.20 19.97
C ASP A 127 -25.07 -8.68 20.36
N ASN A 128 -24.68 -7.50 19.89
CA ASN A 128 -23.35 -6.88 20.08
C ASN A 128 -22.18 -7.70 19.50
N LYS A 129 -22.42 -8.68 18.63
CA LYS A 129 -21.32 -9.36 17.94
C LYS A 129 -20.75 -8.52 16.82
N VAL A 130 -19.42 -8.54 16.70
CA VAL A 130 -18.68 -7.91 15.60
C VAL A 130 -18.55 -8.93 14.47
N ILE A 131 -19.05 -8.57 13.30
CA ILE A 131 -18.92 -9.37 12.07
C ILE A 131 -17.94 -8.62 11.16
N PRO A 132 -16.72 -9.12 10.95
CA PRO A 132 -15.74 -8.48 10.10
C PRO A 132 -16.23 -8.51 8.65
N VAL A 133 -16.08 -7.39 7.93
CA VAL A 133 -16.52 -7.23 6.53
C VAL A 133 -15.33 -7.07 5.62
N SER A 134 -14.41 -6.17 5.95
CA SER A 134 -13.17 -6.00 5.21
C SER A 134 -12.06 -5.44 6.06
N PHE A 135 -10.83 -5.71 5.65
CA PHE A 135 -9.65 -5.24 6.35
C PHE A 135 -8.54 -4.85 5.39
N LYS A 136 -7.89 -3.74 5.74
CA LYS A 136 -6.73 -3.24 5.03
C LYS A 136 -5.74 -2.70 6.04
N VAL A 137 -4.50 -3.11 5.88
CA VAL A 137 -3.38 -2.51 6.61
C VAL A 137 -2.35 -2.06 5.61
N TRP A 138 -1.77 -0.91 5.86
CA TRP A 138 -0.63 -0.39 5.12
C TRP A 138 0.45 -0.02 6.13
N SER A 139 1.69 -0.31 5.78
CA SER A 139 2.88 0.05 6.56
C SER A 139 4.06 0.33 5.62
N VAL A 140 5.09 1.02 6.11
CA VAL A 140 6.32 1.27 5.36
C VAL A 140 7.00 -0.03 4.93
N ALA A 141 6.79 -1.14 5.64
CA ALA A 141 7.26 -2.45 5.22
C ALA A 141 6.75 -2.82 3.80
N HIS A 142 5.53 -2.45 3.44
CA HIS A 142 5.00 -2.64 2.09
C HIS A 142 5.75 -1.80 1.04
N GLY A 143 6.11 -0.56 1.40
CA GLY A 143 6.97 0.29 0.57
C GLY A 143 8.38 -0.27 0.42
N PHE A 144 8.94 -0.83 1.49
CA PHE A 144 10.24 -1.51 1.47
C PHE A 144 10.22 -2.76 0.57
N TRP A 145 9.15 -3.57 0.62
CA TRP A 145 8.98 -4.68 -0.32
C TRP A 145 8.86 -4.21 -1.77
N ALA A 146 8.13 -3.12 -2.04
CA ALA A 146 8.07 -2.52 -3.36
C ALA A 146 9.46 -2.08 -3.85
N PHE A 147 10.27 -1.52 -2.96
CA PHE A 147 11.65 -1.14 -3.24
C PHE A 147 12.51 -2.34 -3.59
N LEU A 148 12.50 -3.40 -2.77
CA LEU A 148 13.25 -4.62 -3.04
C LEU A 148 12.86 -5.28 -4.37
N LEU A 149 11.56 -5.31 -4.67
CA LEU A 149 11.03 -5.90 -5.90
C LEU A 149 11.23 -5.01 -7.14
N SER A 150 11.42 -3.70 -6.97
CA SER A 150 11.60 -2.78 -8.10
C SER A 150 12.83 -3.08 -8.94
N PHE A 151 13.93 -3.50 -8.31
CA PHE A 151 15.19 -3.81 -8.99
C PHE A 151 15.10 -5.02 -9.93
N PRO A 152 14.64 -6.22 -9.50
CA PRO A 152 14.49 -7.35 -10.42
C PRO A 152 13.48 -7.07 -11.54
N VAL A 153 12.40 -6.33 -11.26
CA VAL A 153 11.44 -5.90 -12.29
C VAL A 153 12.11 -4.97 -13.31
N PHE A 154 12.91 -4.01 -12.85
CA PHE A 154 13.67 -3.13 -13.74
C PHE A 154 14.62 -3.90 -14.66
N VAL A 155 15.36 -4.88 -14.13
CA VAL A 155 16.24 -5.74 -14.95
C VAL A 155 15.44 -6.52 -15.99
N LEU A 156 14.28 -7.07 -15.62
CA LEU A 156 13.38 -7.77 -16.54
C LEU A 156 12.85 -6.85 -17.64
N VAL A 157 12.35 -5.67 -17.31
CA VAL A 157 11.84 -4.67 -18.26
C VAL A 157 12.95 -4.29 -19.26
N LYS A 158 14.15 -4.00 -18.77
CA LYS A 158 15.30 -3.67 -19.63
C LYS A 158 15.66 -4.83 -20.57
N ARG A 159 15.64 -6.07 -20.07
CA ARG A 159 15.88 -7.28 -20.88
C ARG A 159 14.82 -7.44 -21.97
N LEU A 160 13.55 -7.22 -21.64
CA LEU A 160 12.44 -7.25 -22.59
C LEU A 160 12.59 -6.17 -23.67
N MET A 161 12.90 -4.93 -23.30
CA MET A 161 13.13 -3.84 -24.25
C MET A 161 14.32 -4.12 -25.18
N SER A 162 15.40 -4.71 -24.66
CA SER A 162 16.54 -5.12 -25.48
C SER A 162 16.16 -6.19 -26.50
N ARG A 163 15.42 -7.22 -26.08
CA ARG A 163 14.90 -8.26 -26.97
C ARG A 163 13.98 -7.70 -28.05
N TRP A 164 13.09 -6.76 -27.69
CA TRP A 164 12.21 -6.07 -28.64
C TRP A 164 12.99 -5.26 -29.67
N ARG A 165 14.04 -4.53 -29.27
CA ARG A 165 14.90 -3.79 -30.20
C ARG A 165 15.64 -4.73 -31.16
N LEU A 166 16.21 -5.82 -30.66
CA LEU A 166 16.90 -6.84 -31.46
C LEU A 166 15.96 -7.58 -32.43
N GLY A 167 14.69 -7.80 -32.05
CA GLY A 167 13.68 -8.38 -32.94
C GLY A 167 13.26 -7.44 -34.07
N ARG A 168 13.28 -6.12 -33.83
CA ARG A 168 12.95 -5.09 -34.83
C ARG A 168 14.06 -4.88 -35.86
N GLU A 169 15.32 -5.07 -35.44
CA GLU A 169 16.50 -5.00 -36.32
C GLU A 169 16.59 -6.19 -37.30
N LYS A 170 15.85 -7.27 -37.04
CA LYS A 170 15.80 -8.48 -37.86
C LYS A 170 14.66 -8.54 -38.88
N GLN A 171 13.85 -7.49 -39.06
CA GLN A 171 12.95 -7.46 -40.21
C GLN A 171 13.78 -7.24 -41.48
N PRO A 172 13.91 -8.22 -42.38
CA PRO A 172 14.58 -7.98 -43.64
C PRO A 172 13.75 -6.97 -44.42
N ALA A 173 14.40 -5.91 -44.92
CA ALA A 173 13.80 -5.07 -45.94
C ALA A 173 13.28 -5.98 -47.06
N LEU A 174 12.01 -5.82 -47.43
CA LEU A 174 11.41 -6.48 -48.58
C LEU A 174 12.35 -6.28 -49.77
N GLN A 175 13.03 -7.35 -50.19
CA GLN A 175 13.76 -7.35 -51.45
C GLN A 175 12.73 -7.28 -52.56
N ASN A 176 12.50 -6.07 -53.08
CA ASN A 176 11.86 -5.92 -54.38
C ASN A 176 12.81 -6.53 -55.42
N LYS A 177 12.31 -7.52 -56.14
CA LYS A 177 12.89 -8.10 -57.37
C LYS A 177 11.75 -8.29 -58.37
N PRO A 178 12.02 -8.24 -59.67
CA PRO A 178 12.87 -7.33 -60.45
C PRO A 178 12.04 -6.21 -61.13
#